data_AF-A0A7X3CN41-F1
#
_entry.id   AF-A0A7X3CN41-F1
#
_cell.length_a   1.000
_cell.length_b   1.000
_cell.length_c   1.000
_cell.angle_alpha   90.00
_cell.angle_beta   90.00
_cell.angle_gamma   90.00
#
_symmetry.space_group_name_H-M   'P 1'
#
loop_
_entity.id
_entity.type
_entity.pdbx_description
1 polymer ?
#
loop_
_entity_poly.entity_id
_entity_poly.type
_entity_poly.pdbx_seq_one_letter_code
_entity_poly.pdbx_strand_id
1 'polypeptide(L)' 'MSVVQLDLFSFKPEPQVEQRAPVLNGMYYERSTGKFVSYVQGRRYYEVTPARCLGDKAWKERIMRERSI' A
#
# COMPACT_ATOMS: atom_id res chain seq x y z
N MET A 1 -3.57 -36.64 38.29
CA MET A 1 -3.47 -35.23 37.86
C MET A 1 -3.50 -35.23 36.35
N SER A 2 -4.54 -34.68 35.71
CA SER A 2 -4.61 -34.60 34.24
C SER A 2 -3.90 -33.35 33.75
N VAL A 3 -3.01 -33.50 32.77
CA VAL A 3 -2.35 -32.37 32.12
C VAL A 3 -3.27 -31.91 31.00
N VAL A 4 -3.87 -30.73 31.14
CA VAL A 4 -4.68 -30.10 30.10
C VAL A 4 -3.74 -29.35 29.17
N GLN A 5 -3.57 -29.84 27.94
CA GLN A 5 -2.84 -29.12 26.90
C GLN A 5 -3.77 -28.03 26.34
N LEU A 6 -3.51 -26.76 26.67
CA LEU A 6 -4.11 -25.65 25.96
C LEU A 6 -3.50 -25.58 24.56
N ASP A 7 -4.34 -25.67 23.54
CA ASP A 7 -3.94 -25.48 22.15
C ASP A 7 -3.60 -24.00 21.92
N LEU A 8 -2.32 -23.72 21.70
CA LEU A 8 -1.75 -22.39 21.49
C LEU A 8 -2.37 -21.68 20.27
N PHE A 9 -3.00 -22.43 19.36
CA PHE A 9 -3.66 -21.91 18.16
C PHE A 9 -5.18 -21.84 18.28
N SER A 10 -5.75 -22.16 19.45
CA SER A 10 -7.19 -22.03 19.70
C SER A 10 -7.65 -20.58 19.96
N PHE A 11 -6.81 -19.59 19.62
CA PHE A 11 -7.23 -18.21 19.52
C PHE A 11 -8.32 -18.11 18.45
N LYS A 12 -9.53 -17.83 18.92
CA LYS A 12 -10.68 -17.50 18.07
C LYS A 12 -10.23 -16.47 17.02
N PRO A 13 -10.65 -16.61 15.75
CA PRO A 13 -10.34 -15.62 14.74
C PRO A 13 -10.75 -14.24 15.25
N GLU A 14 -9.77 -13.34 15.27
CA GLU A 14 -9.90 -11.93 15.62
C GLU A 14 -11.10 -11.28 14.90
N PRO A 15 -11.67 -10.21 15.48
CA PRO A 15 -12.89 -9.60 14.96
C PRO A 15 -12.71 -9.28 13.47
N GLN A 16 -13.74 -9.64 12.71
CA GLN A 16 -13.88 -9.44 11.27
C GLN A 16 -13.10 -8.21 10.83
N VAL A 17 -11.98 -8.45 10.15
CA VAL A 17 -11.25 -7.39 9.47
C VAL A 17 -12.23 -6.82 8.46
N GLU A 18 -12.90 -5.73 8.85
CA GLU A 18 -13.57 -4.84 7.91
C GLU A 18 -12.62 -4.72 6.74
N GLN A 19 -13.10 -4.98 5.52
CA GLN A 19 -12.32 -4.90 4.29
C GLN A 19 -11.83 -3.46 4.09
N ARG A 20 -10.86 -3.04 4.90
CA ARG A 20 -10.17 -1.78 4.78
C ARG A 20 -9.44 -1.90 3.47
N ALA A 21 -9.79 -1.01 2.55
CA ALA A 21 -9.14 -0.92 1.26
C ALA A 21 -7.62 -1.05 1.45
N PRO A 22 -6.93 -1.82 0.59
CA PRO A 22 -5.52 -2.09 0.76
C PRO A 22 -4.76 -0.78 0.97
N VAL A 23 -4.04 -0.71 2.08
CA VAL A 23 -3.33 0.48 2.51
C VAL A 23 -2.27 0.82 1.47
N LEU A 24 -2.39 1.99 0.83
CA LEU A 24 -1.46 2.42 -0.21
C LEU A 24 -0.01 2.47 0.31
N ASN A 25 0.92 1.87 -0.43
CA ASN A 25 2.34 1.84 -0.06
C ASN A 25 3.25 1.85 -1.31
N GLY A 26 4.21 2.78 -1.32
CA GLY A 26 5.11 3.04 -2.43
C GLY A 26 4.68 4.23 -3.30
N MET A 27 5.22 4.29 -4.52
CA MET A 27 4.90 5.34 -5.48
C MET A 27 3.69 4.99 -6.35
N TYR A 28 2.84 5.99 -6.56
CA TYR A 28 1.66 5.94 -7.42
C TYR A 28 1.62 7.17 -8.33
N TYR A 29 0.90 7.07 -9.44
CA TYR A 29 0.62 8.21 -10.31
C TYR A 29 -0.82 8.68 -10.07
N GLU A 30 -0.99 9.88 -9.53
CA GLU A 30 -2.30 10.46 -9.28
C GLU A 30 -2.79 11.19 -10.53
N ARG A 31 -3.85 10.67 -11.17
CA ARG A 31 -4.36 11.21 -12.44
C ARG A 31 -4.98 12.59 -12.29
N SER A 32 -5.61 12.86 -11.15
CA SER A 32 -6.29 14.12 -10.86
C SER A 32 -5.33 15.31 -10.79
N THR A 33 -4.11 15.10 -10.28
CA THR A 33 -3.10 16.15 -10.14
C THR A 33 -1.97 16.03 -11.16
N GLY A 34 -1.86 14.91 -11.86
CA GLY A 34 -0.78 14.63 -12.79
C GLY A 34 0.58 14.45 -12.11
N LYS A 35 0.61 14.01 -10.85
CA LYS A 35 1.83 13.88 -10.04
C LYS A 35 2.13 12.44 -9.65
N PHE A 36 3.41 12.15 -9.45
CA PHE A 36 3.84 10.97 -8.74
C PHE A 36 3.82 11.24 -7.23
N VAL A 37 3.16 10.36 -6.48
CA VAL A 37 2.91 10.52 -5.04
C VAL A 37 3.39 9.29 -4.28
N SER A 38 4.13 9.50 -3.19
CA SER A 38 4.54 8.41 -2.30
C SER A 38 3.55 8.23 -1.17
N TYR A 39 3.17 6.98 -0.92
CA TYR A 39 2.40 6.58 0.25
C TYR A 39 3.22 5.65 1.14
N VAL A 40 3.15 5.84 2.46
CA VAL A 40 3.71 4.90 3.45
C VAL A 40 2.61 4.63 4.46
N GLN A 41 2.19 3.37 4.56
CA GLN A 41 1.06 2.96 5.41
C GLN A 41 -0.20 3.82 5.16
N GLY A 42 -0.49 4.13 3.89
CA GLY A 42 -1.69 4.87 3.48
C GLY A 42 -1.58 6.38 3.67
N ARG A 43 -0.49 6.87 4.28
CA ARG A 43 -0.24 8.29 4.46
C ARG A 43 0.59 8.84 3.30
N ARG A 44 0.25 10.03 2.85
CA ARG A 44 0.90 10.74 1.75
C ARG A 44 2.12 11.50 2.26
N TYR A 45 3.27 11.40 1.57
CA TYR A 45 4.53 12.03 2.01
C TYR A 45 5.21 12.92 0.97
N TYR A 46 5.46 12.41 -0.23
CA TYR A 46 6.22 13.11 -1.26
C TYR A 46 5.41 13.23 -2.55
N GLU A 47 5.55 14.37 -3.21
CA GLU A 47 4.90 14.66 -4.49
C GLU A 47 5.91 15.22 -5.48
N VAL A 48 5.86 14.74 -6.72
CA VAL A 48 6.73 15.22 -7.78
C VAL A 48 6.04 15.16 -9.13
N THR A 49 6.28 16.18 -9.96
CA THR A 49 5.79 16.16 -11.35
C THR A 49 6.60 15.18 -12.19
N PRO A 50 6.03 14.62 -13.27
CA PRO A 50 6.77 13.74 -14.19
C PRO A 50 8.08 14.34 -14.71
N ALA A 51 8.11 15.66 -14.88
CA ALA A 51 9.29 16.41 -15.32
C ALA A 51 10.41 16.46 -14.27
N ARG A 52 10.08 16.48 -12.96
CA ARG A 52 11.05 16.54 -11.86
C ARG A 52 11.37 15.19 -11.24
N CYS A 53 10.65 14.14 -11.61
CA CYS A 53 10.86 12.80 -11.11
C CYS A 53 12.15 12.20 -11.71
N LEU A 54 13.02 11.67 -10.85
CA LEU A 54 14.33 11.09 -11.22
C LEU A 54 14.23 9.71 -11.89
N GLY A 55 13.05 9.08 -11.88
CA GLY A 55 12.85 7.81 -12.57
C GLY A 55 13.06 7.94 -14.08
N ASP A 56 13.55 6.86 -14.70
CA ASP A 56 13.64 6.81 -16.16
C ASP A 56 12.25 6.79 -16.82
N LYS A 57 12.22 6.95 -18.15
CA LYS A 57 10.98 7.00 -18.92
C LYS A 57 10.17 5.70 -18.79
N ALA A 58 10.82 4.55 -18.87
CA ALA A 58 10.16 3.25 -18.81
C ALA A 58 9.51 3.02 -17.44
N TRP A 59 10.19 3.41 -16.36
CA TRP A 59 9.67 3.36 -15.00
C TRP A 59 8.45 4.27 -14.84
N LYS A 60 8.52 5.51 -15.33
CA LYS A 60 7.40 6.46 -15.27
C LYS A 60 6.17 5.90 -15.96
N GLU A 61 6.34 5.43 -17.20
CA GLU A 61 5.26 4.83 -17.99
C GLU A 61 4.67 3.59 -17.30
N ARG A 62 5.52 2.73 -16.73
CA ARG A 62 5.09 1.56 -15.97
C ARG A 62 4.23 1.94 -14.77
N ILE A 63 4.66 2.91 -13.95
CA ILE A 63 3.89 3.36 -12.78
C ILE A 63 2.59 4.05 -13.20
N MET A 64 2.60 4.86 -14.26
CA MET A 64 1.39 5.48 -14.80
C MET A 64 0.38 4.45 -15.33
N ARG A 65 0.84 3.31 -15.85
CA ARG A 65 -0.01 2.23 -16.34
C ARG A 65 -0.53 1.32 -15.23
N GLU A 66 0.35 0.88 -14.35
CA GLU A 66 0.06 -0.20 -13.38
C GLU A 66 -0.40 0.33 -12.02
N ARG A 67 -0.06 1.56 -11.68
CA ARG A 67 -0.24 2.15 -10.34
C ARG A 67 -0.81 3.55 -10.40
N SER A 68 -1.69 3.80 -11.37
CA SER A 68 -2.45 5.03 -11.41
C SER A 68 -3.64 4.98 -10.47
N ILE A 69 -3.80 6.02 -9.65
CA ILE A 69 -4.95 6.24 -8.78
C ILE A 69 -5.70 7.53 -9.16
#